data_AF-G8B1M8-F1
#
_entry.id   AF-G8B1M8-F1
#
_cell.length_a   1.000
_cell.length_b   1.000
_cell.length_c   1.000
_cell.angle_alpha   90.00
_cell.angle_beta   90.00
_cell.angle_gamma   90.00
#
_symmetry.space_group_name_H-M   'P 1'
#
loop_
_entity.id
_entity.type
_entity.pdbx_description
1 polymer ?
#
loop_
_entity_poly.entity_id
_entity_poly.type
_entity_poly.pdbx_seq_one_letter_code
_entity_poly.pdbx_strand_id
1 'polypeptide(L)'
;MKTVIVFFFILVGILAETTTNVDSRDDDMTTCLVEYGLDPGPNNPTEDQKNCYFACMFKTIGYMKKDGSFNLDLILSDAYRSEKRVESKRKLDNIVSMCKQRAGNDICKLAGCYQEHRN
;
A
#
# COMPACT_ATOMS: atom_id res chain seq x y z
N MET A 1 41.68 23.17 38.42
CA MET A 1 42.41 22.73 37.22
C MET A 1 41.99 21.32 36.87
N LYS A 2 41.39 21.10 35.69
CA LYS A 2 41.42 19.87 34.88
C LYS A 2 40.54 20.09 33.63
N THR A 3 41.26 20.43 32.55
CA THR A 3 41.03 20.18 31.12
C THR A 3 39.60 20.12 30.56
N VAL A 4 39.26 21.14 29.78
CA VAL A 4 38.15 21.20 28.82
C VAL A 4 38.57 20.42 27.55
N ILE A 5 37.76 19.46 27.11
CA ILE A 5 37.88 18.85 25.77
C ILE A 5 36.71 19.36 24.94
N VAL A 6 36.98 20.32 24.08
CA VAL A 6 36.05 20.85 23.09
C VAL A 6 35.97 19.84 21.94
N PHE A 7 34.91 19.04 21.91
CA PHE A 7 34.58 18.25 20.73
C PHE A 7 33.81 19.13 19.74
N PHE A 8 34.56 19.63 18.77
CA PHE A 8 34.07 20.33 17.58
C PHE A 8 33.39 19.29 16.67
N PHE A 9 32.16 18.88 16.98
CA PHE A 9 31.36 18.06 16.08
C PHE A 9 30.73 18.97 15.03
N ILE A 10 31.45 19.02 13.92
CA ILE A 10 31.09 19.47 12.58
C ILE A 10 29.57 19.53 12.36
N LEU A 11 29.09 20.75 12.17
CA LEU A 11 27.81 21.06 11.54
C LEU A 11 27.79 20.43 10.14
N VAL A 12 27.29 19.21 10.03
CA VAL A 12 26.72 18.74 8.77
C VAL A 12 25.27 19.17 8.79
N GLY A 13 25.04 20.39 8.29
CA GLY A 13 23.72 20.74 7.79
C GLY A 13 23.46 19.84 6.59
N ILE A 14 22.44 19.00 6.69
CA ILE A 14 21.69 18.58 5.52
C ILE A 14 20.30 19.14 5.73
N LEU A 15 19.91 19.97 4.77
CA LEU A 15 18.61 20.56 4.66
C LEU A 15 17.53 19.48 4.76
N ALA A 16 16.42 19.85 5.36
CA ALA A 16 15.16 19.20 5.08
C ALA A 16 14.92 19.26 3.56
N GLU A 17 15.03 18.12 2.89
CA GLU A 17 14.44 17.94 1.57
C GLU A 17 13.21 17.06 1.78
N THR A 18 12.06 17.73 1.77
CA THR A 18 10.78 17.14 1.38
C THR A 18 10.98 16.40 0.07
N THR A 19 11.34 15.12 0.13
CA THR A 19 11.25 14.23 -1.02
C THR A 19 9.77 14.11 -1.34
N THR A 20 9.35 14.80 -2.38
CA THR A 20 8.07 14.51 -3.05
C THR A 20 8.09 13.01 -3.38
N ASN A 21 7.30 12.24 -2.61
CA ASN A 21 7.11 10.79 -2.67
C ASN A 21 6.45 10.36 -3.99
N VAL A 22 7.14 10.58 -5.11
CA VAL A 22 6.71 10.09 -6.43
C VAL A 22 7.67 9.00 -6.90
N ASP A 23 8.99 9.21 -6.81
CA ASP A 23 9.98 8.18 -7.18
C ASP A 23 9.90 6.93 -6.28
N SER A 24 9.70 7.10 -4.96
CA SER A 24 9.62 5.96 -4.04
C SER A 24 8.42 5.05 -4.27
N ARG A 25 7.29 5.59 -4.77
CA ARG A 25 6.05 4.82 -4.97
C ARG A 25 6.17 3.83 -6.12
N ASP A 26 6.85 4.22 -7.19
CA ASP A 26 7.06 3.38 -8.36
C ASP A 26 8.13 2.30 -8.07
N ASP A 27 9.16 2.65 -7.30
CA ASP A 27 10.14 1.69 -6.78
C ASP A 27 9.49 0.67 -5.82
N ASP A 28 8.58 1.13 -4.95
CA ASP A 28 7.87 0.25 -4.02
C ASP A 28 6.86 -0.67 -4.75
N MET A 29 6.24 -0.20 -5.83
CA MET A 29 5.37 -1.04 -6.67
C MET A 29 6.16 -2.07 -7.49
N THR A 30 7.35 -1.69 -7.99
CA THR A 30 8.29 -2.61 -8.65
C THR A 30 8.77 -3.68 -7.68
N THR A 31 9.00 -3.32 -6.42
CA THR A 31 9.33 -4.28 -5.36
C THR A 31 8.26 -5.36 -5.20
N CYS A 32 6.97 -4.99 -5.26
CA CYS A 32 5.88 -5.98 -5.23
C CYS A 32 5.88 -6.92 -6.43
N LEU A 33 6.25 -6.45 -7.63
CA LEU A 33 6.38 -7.32 -8.81
C LEU A 33 7.50 -8.34 -8.60
N VAL A 34 8.65 -7.90 -8.13
CA VAL A 34 9.81 -8.77 -7.87
C VAL A 34 9.50 -9.79 -6.76
N GLU A 35 8.90 -9.35 -5.65
CA GLU A 35 8.58 -10.21 -4.49
C GLU A 35 7.72 -11.42 -4.87
N TYR A 36 6.72 -11.21 -5.75
CA TYR A 36 5.80 -12.28 -6.18
C TYR A 36 6.20 -12.92 -7.52
N GLY A 37 7.40 -12.61 -8.02
CA GLY A 37 7.97 -13.20 -9.23
C GLY A 37 7.18 -12.83 -10.49
N LEU A 38 6.67 -11.60 -10.55
CA LEU A 38 5.99 -11.01 -11.69
C LEU A 38 6.92 -10.15 -12.56
N ASP A 39 8.18 -9.96 -12.15
CA ASP A 39 9.22 -9.31 -12.95
C ASP A 39 10.60 -10.02 -12.87
N PRO A 40 11.15 -10.52 -14.00
CA PRO A 40 10.42 -10.83 -15.24
C PRO A 40 9.45 -11.98 -14.94
N GLY A 41 8.15 -11.72 -15.09
CA GLY A 41 7.13 -12.66 -14.66
C GLY A 41 6.97 -13.89 -15.55
N PRO A 42 6.29 -14.95 -15.06
CA PRO A 42 5.84 -16.03 -15.92
C PRO A 42 4.83 -15.51 -16.95
N ASN A 43 4.74 -16.15 -18.11
CA ASN A 43 3.74 -15.81 -19.14
C ASN A 43 2.29 -15.89 -18.63
N ASN A 44 2.04 -16.73 -17.62
CA ASN A 44 0.74 -16.91 -16.98
C ASN A 44 0.91 -16.97 -15.46
N PRO A 45 0.85 -15.83 -14.75
CA PRO A 45 0.94 -15.84 -13.30
C PRO A 45 -0.28 -16.51 -12.68
N THR A 46 -0.03 -17.27 -11.60
CA THR A 46 -1.07 -17.94 -10.84
C THR A 46 -1.99 -16.92 -10.17
N GLU A 47 -3.20 -17.36 -9.80
CA GLU A 47 -4.15 -16.50 -9.09
C GLU A 47 -3.56 -16.02 -7.76
N ASP A 48 -2.87 -16.89 -7.02
CA ASP A 48 -2.23 -16.55 -5.75
C ASP A 48 -1.13 -15.49 -5.93
N GLN A 49 -0.30 -15.59 -6.97
CA GLN A 49 0.71 -14.56 -7.28
C GLN A 49 0.07 -13.20 -7.56
N LYS A 50 -1.00 -13.17 -8.36
CA LYS A 50 -1.73 -11.93 -8.64
C LYS A 50 -2.36 -11.35 -7.38
N ASN A 51 -3.01 -12.20 -6.59
CA ASN A 51 -3.68 -11.83 -5.36
C ASN A 51 -2.70 -11.26 -4.33
N CYS A 52 -1.55 -11.88 -4.15
CA CYS A 52 -0.53 -11.38 -3.23
C CYS A 52 0.17 -10.12 -3.75
N TYR A 53 0.37 -9.99 -5.06
CA TYR A 53 0.82 -8.75 -5.66
C TYR A 53 -0.11 -7.58 -5.33
N PHE A 54 -1.43 -7.76 -5.47
CA PHE A 54 -2.40 -6.73 -5.09
C PHE A 54 -2.35 -6.42 -3.58
N ALA A 55 -2.18 -7.45 -2.73
CA ALA A 55 -2.03 -7.21 -1.30
C ALA A 55 -0.79 -6.38 -0.98
N CYS A 56 0.34 -6.63 -1.64
CA CYS A 56 1.55 -5.84 -1.50
C CYS A 56 1.32 -4.40 -1.97
N MET A 57 0.81 -4.22 -3.17
CA MET A 57 0.47 -2.89 -3.70
C MET A 57 -0.45 -2.10 -2.78
N PHE A 58 -1.54 -2.70 -2.29
CA PHE A 58 -2.48 -2.01 -1.41
C PHE A 58 -1.84 -1.62 -0.08
N LYS A 59 -0.88 -2.41 0.42
CA LYS A 59 -0.10 -2.03 1.61
C LYS A 59 0.84 -0.87 1.32
N THR A 60 1.55 -0.92 0.20
CA THR A 60 2.47 0.13 -0.26
C THR A 60 1.77 1.48 -0.40
N ILE A 61 0.62 1.52 -1.07
CA ILE A 61 -0.13 2.77 -1.28
C ILE A 61 -1.03 3.16 -0.08
N GLY A 62 -0.99 2.39 1.01
CA GLY A 62 -1.72 2.68 2.25
C GLY A 62 -3.22 2.35 2.23
N TYR A 63 -3.72 1.74 1.16
CA TYR A 63 -5.12 1.27 1.06
C TYR A 63 -5.40 0.10 1.99
N MET A 64 -4.38 -0.68 2.35
CA MET A 64 -4.46 -1.80 3.27
C MET A 64 -3.38 -1.66 4.35
N LYS A 65 -3.73 -1.95 5.60
CA LYS A 65 -2.77 -2.01 6.70
C LYS A 65 -2.05 -3.36 6.71
N LYS A 66 -0.99 -3.47 7.54
CA LYS A 66 -0.23 -4.72 7.71
C LYS A 66 -1.09 -5.90 8.16
N ASP A 67 -2.16 -5.64 8.92
CA ASP A 67 -3.12 -6.64 9.40
C ASP A 67 -4.20 -7.05 8.38
N GLY A 68 -4.16 -6.50 7.16
CA GLY A 68 -5.15 -6.76 6.11
C GLY A 68 -6.42 -5.90 6.18
N SER A 69 -6.54 -4.98 7.14
CA SER A 69 -7.67 -4.05 7.18
C SER A 69 -7.53 -2.94 6.14
N PHE A 70 -8.61 -2.63 5.41
CA PHE A 70 -8.62 -1.57 4.41
C PHE A 70 -8.81 -0.17 5.02
N ASN A 71 -8.11 0.82 4.47
CA ASN A 71 -8.27 2.23 4.76
C ASN A 71 -9.28 2.85 3.78
N LEU A 72 -10.55 2.70 4.11
CA LEU A 72 -11.65 3.10 3.25
C LEU A 72 -11.69 4.62 3.01
N ASP A 73 -11.32 5.41 4.01
CA ASP A 73 -11.36 6.87 3.88
C ASP A 73 -10.31 7.38 2.85
N LEU A 74 -9.14 6.73 2.79
CA LEU A 74 -8.11 7.01 1.78
C LEU A 74 -8.55 6.55 0.38
N ILE A 75 -9.14 5.36 0.27
CA ILE A 75 -9.69 4.89 -1.01
C ILE A 75 -10.77 5.85 -1.51
N LEU A 76 -11.62 6.34 -0.59
CA LEU A 76 -12.70 7.25 -0.94
C LEU A 76 -12.20 8.65 -1.33
N SER A 77 -11.13 9.15 -0.72
CA SER A 77 -10.53 10.43 -1.13
C SER A 77 -9.92 10.37 -2.52
N ASP A 78 -9.32 9.23 -2.88
CA ASP A 78 -8.63 9.09 -4.16
C ASP A 78 -9.59 8.78 -5.32
N ALA A 79 -10.64 7.98 -5.06
CA ALA A 79 -11.49 7.44 -6.13
C ALA A 79 -12.80 8.21 -6.38
N TYR A 80 -13.31 9.01 -5.43
CA TYR A 80 -14.65 9.58 -5.55
C TYR A 80 -14.70 11.09 -5.30
N ARG A 81 -15.35 11.81 -6.24
CA ARG A 81 -15.75 13.21 -6.04
C ARG A 81 -16.86 13.29 -4.98
N SER A 82 -16.85 14.39 -4.22
CA SER A 82 -17.60 14.57 -2.96
C SER A 82 -19.09 14.22 -3.02
N GLU A 83 -19.74 14.47 -4.15
CA GLU A 83 -21.19 14.29 -4.37
C GLU A 83 -21.69 12.84 -4.27
N LYS A 84 -20.84 11.82 -4.49
CA LYS A 84 -21.23 10.40 -4.36
C LYS A 84 -20.59 9.68 -3.17
N ARG A 85 -19.90 10.41 -2.29
CA ARG A 85 -19.04 9.83 -1.25
C ARG A 85 -19.78 8.86 -0.32
N VAL A 86 -21.02 9.17 0.06
CA VAL A 86 -21.83 8.34 0.97
C VAL A 86 -22.23 7.01 0.32
N GLU A 87 -22.72 7.04 -0.93
CA GLU A 87 -23.09 5.83 -1.65
C GLU A 87 -21.87 4.96 -1.96
N SER A 88 -20.79 5.59 -2.41
CA SER A 88 -19.51 4.93 -2.67
C SER A 88 -18.94 4.28 -1.42
N LYS A 89 -19.02 4.95 -0.27
CA LYS A 89 -18.62 4.37 1.02
C LYS A 89 -19.38 3.09 1.32
N ARG A 90 -20.72 3.13 1.22
CA ARG A 90 -21.56 1.95 1.46
C ARG A 90 -21.22 0.79 0.52
N LYS A 91 -20.98 1.08 -0.76
CA LYS A 91 -20.57 0.06 -1.75
C LYS A 91 -19.22 -0.54 -1.37
N LEU A 92 -18.25 0.30 -1.01
CA LEU A 92 -16.91 -0.13 -0.62
C LEU A 92 -16.92 -0.98 0.66
N ASP A 93 -17.68 -0.55 1.68
CA ASP A 93 -17.91 -1.30 2.92
C ASP A 93 -18.47 -2.71 2.62
N ASN A 94 -19.48 -2.78 1.75
CA ASN A 94 -20.09 -4.06 1.36
C ASN A 94 -19.10 -4.99 0.65
N ILE A 95 -18.31 -4.47 -0.30
CA ILE A 95 -17.29 -5.25 -1.02
C ILE A 95 -16.26 -5.81 -0.04
N VAL A 96 -15.72 -4.95 0.84
CA VAL A 96 -14.69 -5.37 1.81
C VAL A 96 -15.25 -6.39 2.80
N SER A 97 -16.48 -6.21 3.27
CA SER A 97 -17.13 -7.18 4.18
C SER A 97 -17.32 -8.55 3.51
N MET A 98 -17.87 -8.58 2.30
CA MET A 98 -18.05 -9.81 1.53
C MET A 98 -16.72 -10.50 1.25
N CYS A 99 -15.70 -9.75 0.82
CA CYS A 99 -14.39 -10.31 0.53
C CYS A 99 -13.67 -10.84 1.79
N LYS A 100 -13.85 -10.19 2.95
CA LYS A 100 -13.36 -10.72 4.23
C LYS A 100 -14.00 -12.05 4.59
N GLN A 101 -15.31 -12.20 4.37
CA GLN A 101 -16.00 -13.47 4.62
C GLN A 101 -15.50 -14.59 3.70
N ARG A 102 -15.24 -14.28 2.43
CA ARG A 102 -14.74 -15.26 1.44
C ARG A 102 -13.27 -15.63 1.67
N ALA A 103 -12.43 -14.67 2.01
CA ALA A 103 -11.00 -14.87 2.16
C ALA A 103 -10.59 -15.40 3.55
N GLY A 104 -11.40 -15.17 4.58
CA GLY A 104 -11.04 -15.48 5.96
C GLY A 104 -9.79 -14.71 6.38
N ASN A 105 -8.74 -15.44 6.77
CA ASN A 105 -7.45 -14.87 7.19
C ASN A 105 -6.43 -14.72 6.05
N ASP A 106 -6.80 -15.08 4.81
CA ASP A 106 -5.92 -15.00 3.66
C ASP A 106 -5.92 -13.57 3.09
N ILE A 107 -4.89 -12.80 3.44
CA ILE A 107 -4.75 -11.39 3.04
C ILE A 107 -4.61 -11.26 1.52
N CYS A 108 -3.95 -12.22 0.85
CA CYS A 108 -3.81 -12.21 -0.60
C CYS A 108 -5.18 -12.38 -1.27
N LYS A 109 -5.94 -13.40 -0.87
CA LYS A 109 -7.30 -13.62 -1.40
C LYS A 109 -8.23 -12.45 -1.09
N LEU A 110 -8.08 -11.81 0.07
CA LEU A 110 -8.83 -10.61 0.40
C LEU A 110 -8.54 -9.48 -0.59
N ALA A 111 -7.26 -9.22 -0.89
CA ALA A 111 -6.85 -8.21 -1.87
C ALA A 111 -7.33 -8.55 -3.29
N GLY A 112 -7.18 -9.81 -3.71
CA GLY A 112 -7.66 -10.30 -5.00
C GLY A 112 -9.17 -10.11 -5.17
N CYS A 113 -9.96 -10.57 -4.20
CA CYS A 113 -11.42 -10.40 -4.20
C CYS A 113 -11.83 -8.93 -4.27
N TYR A 114 -11.16 -8.06 -3.52
CA TYR A 114 -11.43 -6.63 -3.56
C TYR A 114 -11.13 -6.05 -4.95
N GLN A 115 -10.01 -6.41 -5.56
CA GLN A 115 -9.62 -5.93 -6.88
C GLN A 115 -10.58 -6.42 -7.98
N GLU A 116 -11.10 -7.64 -7.87
CA GLU A 116 -12.12 -8.19 -8.79
C GLU A 116 -13.42 -7.37 -8.77
N HIS A 117 -13.86 -6.91 -7.60
CA HIS A 117 -15.14 -6.20 -7.42
C HIS A 117 -15.02 -4.67 -7.50
N ARG A 118 -13.79 -4.14 -7.61
CA ARG A 118 -13.53 -2.71 -7.79
C ARG A 118 -13.67 -2.27 -9.25
N ASN A 119 -13.33 -3.15 -10.20
CA ASN A 119 -13.42 -2.90 -11.65
C ASN A 119 -14.86 -3.02 -12.15
#